data_AF-A0A6N6JA46-F1
#
_entry.id   AF-A0A6N6JA46-F1
#
_cell.length_a   1.000
_cell.length_b   1.000
_cell.length_c   1.000
_cell.angle_alpha   90.00
_cell.angle_beta   90.00
_cell.angle_gamma   90.00
#
_symmetry.space_group_name_H-M   'P 1'
#
loop_
_entity.id
_entity.type
_entity.pdbx_description
1 polymer ?
#
loop_
_entity_poly.entity_id
_entity_poly.type
_entity_poly.pdbx_seq_one_letter_code
_entity_poly.pdbx_strand_id
1 'polypeptide(L)' 'MFEIPRLETDRLVLRAPCEVDVEAYRAFFADGEASEFYGGPLSTKEAWNSLASVLGHWYLRRYG' A
#
# COMPACT_ATOMS: atom_id res chain seq x y z
N MET A 1 5.68 13.53 -16.40
CA MET A 1 5.45 12.73 -15.17
C MET A 1 4.00 12.97 -14.76
N PHE A 2 3.23 11.92 -14.53
CA PHE A 2 1.83 12.07 -14.10
C PHE A 2 1.81 12.15 -12.57
N GLU A 3 1.07 13.12 -12.03
CA GLU A 3 0.95 13.34 -10.59
C GLU A 3 -0.41 12.85 -10.14
N ILE A 4 -0.43 12.00 -9.10
CA ILE A 4 -1.68 11.58 -8.45
C ILE A 4 -2.06 12.66 -7.45
N PRO A 5 -3.26 13.27 -7.55
CA PRO A 5 -3.69 14.30 -6.62
C PRO A 5 -3.69 13.80 -5.18
N ARG A 6 -3.14 14.61 -4.28
CA ARG A 6 -3.26 14.43 -2.84
C ARG A 6 -4.46 15.22 -2.34
N LEU A 7 -5.40 14.53 -1.69
CA LEU A 7 -6.56 15.15 -1.06
C LEU A 7 -6.36 15.14 0.45
N GLU A 8 -6.57 16.28 1.09
CA GLU A 8 -6.46 16.42 2.53
C GLU A 8 -7.77 16.98 3.11
N THR A 9 -8.15 16.44 4.25
CA THR A 9 -9.26 16.91 5.09
C THR A 9 -8.76 16.99 6.52
N ASP A 10 -9.58 17.53 7.43
CA ASP A 10 -9.23 17.63 8.85
C ASP A 10 -8.87 16.29 9.52
N ARG A 11 -9.33 15.16 8.96
CA ARG A 11 -9.15 13.83 9.58
C ARG A 11 -8.37 12.84 8.73
N LEU A 12 -8.19 13.10 7.43
CA LEU A 12 -7.72 12.11 6.46
C LEU A 12 -6.88 12.74 5.36
N VAL A 13 -5.86 12.00 4.94
CA VAL A 13 -5.07 12.24 3.74
C VAL A 13 -5.27 11.08 2.77
N LEU A 14 -5.73 11.37 1.57
CA LEU A 14 -5.74 10.43 0.45
C LEU A 14 -4.61 10.79 -0.51
N ARG A 15 -3.69 9.85 -0.73
CA ARG A 15 -2.58 9.95 -1.68
C ARG A 15 -2.28 8.59 -2.29
N ALA A 16 -1.56 8.57 -3.40
CA ALA A 16 -0.94 7.33 -3.86
C ALA A 16 -0.01 6.75 -2.77
N PRO A 17 0.11 5.42 -2.68
CA PRO A 17 1.14 4.78 -1.88
C PRO A 17 2.54 5.23 -2.30
N CYS A 18 3.53 5.10 -1.42
CA CYS A 18 4.94 5.35 -1.71
C CYS A 18 5.84 4.51 -0.81
N GLU A 19 7.16 4.62 -0.98
CA GLU A 19 8.15 3.80 -0.27
C GLU A 19 8.05 3.88 1.26
N VAL A 20 7.61 5.01 1.82
CA VAL A 20 7.47 5.12 3.29
C VAL A 20 6.35 4.25 3.86
N ASP A 21 5.46 3.72 3.02
CA ASP A 21 4.34 2.84 3.44
C ASP A 21 4.77 1.39 3.69
N VAL A 22 6.03 1.05 3.38
CA VAL A 22 6.57 -0.30 3.55
C VAL A 22 6.34 -0.84 4.95
N GLU A 23 6.59 -0.02 5.96
CA GLU A 23 6.51 -0.47 7.34
C GLU A 23 5.06 -0.75 7.77
N ALA A 24 4.11 0.05 7.28
CA ALA A 24 2.69 -0.21 7.50
C ALA A 24 2.25 -1.53 6.84
N TYR A 25 2.71 -1.80 5.61
CA TYR A 25 2.45 -3.07 4.93
C TYR A 25 3.06 -4.25 5.69
N ARG A 26 4.31 -4.14 6.15
CA ARG A 26 4.97 -5.19 6.93
C ARG A 26 4.25 -5.47 8.24
N ALA A 27 3.86 -4.43 8.96
CA ALA A 27 3.12 -4.56 10.21
C ALA A 27 1.76 -5.23 9.99
N PHE A 28 1.01 -4.79 8.98
CA PHE A 28 -0.30 -5.38 8.65
C PHE A 28 -0.18 -6.86 8.25
N PHE A 29 0.72 -7.19 7.33
CA PHE A 29 0.87 -8.57 6.85
C PHE A 29 1.62 -9.50 7.82
N ALA A 30 2.23 -8.97 8.88
CA ALA A 30 2.76 -9.80 9.97
C ALA A 30 1.66 -10.35 10.88
N ASP A 31 0.50 -9.68 10.93
CA ASP A 31 -0.67 -10.14 11.66
C ASP A 31 -1.53 -11.04 10.76
N GLY A 32 -1.50 -12.34 11.03
CA GLY A 32 -2.24 -13.33 10.25
C GLY A 32 -3.76 -13.21 10.39
N GLU A 33 -4.28 -12.74 11.52
CA GLU A 33 -5.73 -12.54 11.71
C GLU A 33 -6.20 -11.31 10.94
N ALA A 34 -5.46 -10.20 11.05
CA ALA A 34 -5.80 -8.96 10.35
C ALA A 34 -5.66 -9.08 8.82
N SER A 35 -4.72 -9.89 8.35
CA SER A 35 -4.36 -9.99 6.92
C SER A 35 -4.83 -11.26 6.22
N GLU A 36 -5.56 -12.17 6.90
CA GLU A 36 -6.04 -13.44 6.34
C GLU A 36 -6.73 -13.25 4.99
N PHE A 37 -7.70 -12.33 4.94
CA PHE A 37 -8.49 -12.05 3.73
C PHE A 37 -7.73 -11.26 2.66
N TYR A 38 -6.51 -10.80 2.98
CA TYR A 38 -5.58 -10.17 2.05
C TYR A 38 -4.48 -11.15 1.57
N GLY A 39 -4.57 -12.42 1.96
CA GLY A 39 -3.61 -13.47 1.59
C GLY A 39 -2.38 -13.52 2.50
N GLY A 40 -2.43 -12.89 3.67
CA GLY A 40 -1.39 -12.98 4.68
C GLY A 40 -1.56 -14.19 5.61
N PRO A 41 -0.63 -14.37 6.57
CA PRO A 41 0.53 -13.51 6.81
C PRO A 41 1.59 -13.63 5.71
N LEU A 42 2.30 -12.54 5.43
CA LEU A 42 3.37 -12.50 4.41
C LEU A 42 4.73 -12.27 5.07
N SER A 43 5.79 -12.81 4.47
CA SER A 43 7.16 -12.42 4.82
C SER A 43 7.41 -10.94 4.48
N THR A 44 8.44 -10.36 5.08
CA THR A 44 8.90 -8.99 4.80
C THR A 44 9.10 -8.72 3.31
N LYS A 45 9.64 -9.70 2.57
CA LYS A 45 9.86 -9.60 1.12
C LYS A 45 8.56 -9.63 0.34
N GLU A 46 7.63 -10.49 0.73
CA GLU A 46 6.31 -10.60 0.08
C GLU A 46 5.45 -9.36 0.35
N ALA A 47 5.48 -8.81 1.57
CA ALA A 47 4.83 -7.54 1.89
C ALA A 47 5.39 -6.38 1.05
N TRP A 48 6.70 -6.34 0.80
CA TRP A 48 7.31 -5.37 -0.12
C TRP A 48 6.84 -5.57 -1.56
N ASN A 49 6.81 -6.80 -2.06
CA ASN A 49 6.30 -7.10 -3.40
C ASN A 49 4.83 -6.71 -3.56
N SER A 50 4.02 -6.89 -2.51
CA SER A 50 2.62 -6.44 -2.47
C SER A 50 2.51 -4.93 -2.65
N LEU A 51 3.24 -4.13 -1.85
CA LEU A 51 3.28 -2.67 -2.01
C LEU A 51 3.78 -2.25 -3.40
N ALA A 52 4.85 -2.87 -3.91
CA ALA A 52 5.36 -2.58 -5.25
C ALA A 52 4.33 -2.85 -6.36
N SER A 53 3.52 -3.91 -6.19
CA SER A 53 2.45 -4.25 -7.13
C SER A 53 1.31 -3.21 -7.10
N VAL A 54 0.94 -2.75 -5.91
CA VAL A 54 -0.03 -1.67 -5.73
C VAL A 54 0.50 -0.38 -6.36
N LEU A 55 1.75 0.02 -6.07
CA LEU A 55 2.40 1.18 -6.69
C LEU A 55 2.39 1.10 -8.23
N GLY A 56 2.71 -0.07 -8.78
CA GLY A 56 2.66 -0.33 -10.21
C GLY A 56 1.25 -0.17 -10.78
N HIS A 57 0.23 -0.65 -10.07
CA HIS A 57 -1.17 -0.45 -10.46
C HIS A 57 -1.52 1.03 -10.57
N TRP A 58 -1.21 1.83 -9.54
CA TRP A 58 -1.44 3.27 -9.54
C TRP A 58 -0.75 3.97 -10.72
N TYR A 59 0.51 3.60 -11.00
CA TYR A 59 1.25 4.16 -12.12
C TYR A 59 0.64 3.81 -13.50
N LEU A 60 0.22 2.55 -13.68
CA LEU A 60 -0.31 2.05 -14.95
C LEU A 60 -1.76 2.51 -15.21
N ARG A 61 -2.61 2.50 -14.18
CA ARG A 61 -4.06 2.75 -14.28
C ARG A 61 -4.44 4.18 -13.99
N ARG A 62 -3.58 4.94 -13.31
CA ARG A 62 -3.79 6.35 -12.94
C ARG A 62 -4.90 6.55 -11.88
N TYR A 63 -5.26 5.49 -11.18
CA TYR A 63 -6.16 5.48 -10.02
C TYR A 63 -5.85 4.24 -9.17
N GLY A 64 -6.37 4.19 -7.94
CA GLY A 64 -6.32 3.05 -7.04
C GLY A 64 -6.96 3.34 -5.70
#